data_AF-A0A3M6ZIY0-F1
#
_entry.id   AF-A0A3M6ZIY0-F1
#
_cell.length_a   1.000
_cell.length_b   1.000
_cell.length_c   1.000
_cell.angle_alpha   90.00
_cell.angle_beta   90.00
_cell.angle_gamma   90.00
#
_symmetry.space_group_name_H-M   'P 1'
#
loop_
_entity.id
_entity.type
_entity.pdbx_description
1 polymer ?
#
loop_
_entity_poly.entity_id
_entity_poly.type
_entity_poly.pdbx_seq_one_letter_code
_entity_poly.pdbx_strand_id
1 'polypeptide(L)'
;MAAPAMPLVERQDNPIVHLAGDSTMAPEGGGSGTIGWGEYLQYSLSTTVDNRAIGGRSARSYTREGRFDDIASDLVAGDFVVIEFGHNDGGSLTPTDNGRTDCPGDGDEVCNTDVESSILTYVAYLENAARKFTDLGAYVIVSSPTPNNPWETGAFTYSPNRFTGYSEMVANEFENAIFIDHGQLVANEFERLGAT
;
A
#
# COMPACT_ATOMS: atom_id res chain seq x y z
N MET A 1 35.48 4.58 24.74
CA MET A 1 35.88 5.18 23.44
C MET A 1 36.20 4.01 22.51
N ALA A 2 35.64 3.82 21.32
CA ALA A 2 34.53 4.42 20.60
C ALA A 2 33.82 3.25 19.88
N ALA A 3 32.51 3.36 19.61
CA ALA A 3 31.83 2.39 18.76
C ALA A 3 32.47 2.40 17.36
N PRO A 4 32.57 1.25 16.68
CA PRO A 4 33.03 1.24 15.30
C PRO A 4 32.10 2.12 14.46
N ALA A 5 32.69 2.95 13.59
CA ALA A 5 31.94 3.79 12.67
C ALA A 5 31.07 2.91 11.76
N MET A 6 29.78 3.23 11.66
CA MET A 6 28.92 2.72 10.59
C MET A 6 29.50 3.19 9.25
N PRO A 7 29.71 2.30 8.27
CA PRO A 7 30.10 2.73 6.93
C PRO A 7 28.98 3.60 6.35
N LEU A 8 29.39 4.69 5.68
CA LEU A 8 28.50 5.57 4.92
C LEU A 8 27.74 4.72 3.88
N VAL A 9 26.42 4.67 3.96
CA VAL A 9 25.59 4.00 2.95
C VAL A 9 25.43 4.97 1.78
N GLU A 10 26.22 4.78 0.72
CA GLU A 10 26.03 5.49 -0.54
C GLU A 10 25.05 4.69 -1.41
N ARG A 11 23.81 5.15 -1.57
CA ARG A 11 23.02 4.88 -2.79
C ARG A 11 22.58 6.19 -3.40
N GLN A 12 23.46 6.80 -4.19
CA GLN A 12 23.15 8.03 -4.92
C GLN A 12 23.11 7.86 -6.45
N ASP A 13 23.18 6.62 -6.98
CA ASP A 13 23.17 6.37 -8.43
C ASP A 13 22.07 5.44 -8.97
N ASN A 14 21.24 4.77 -8.15
CA ASN A 14 20.08 3.97 -8.60
C ASN A 14 19.11 3.67 -7.43
N PRO A 15 18.05 4.46 -7.22
CA PRO A 15 17.09 4.26 -6.12
C PRO A 15 16.18 3.05 -6.37
N ILE A 16 15.94 2.19 -5.39
CA ILE A 16 15.02 1.06 -5.54
C ILE A 16 13.59 1.53 -5.28
N VAL A 17 12.64 1.01 -6.05
CA VAL A 17 11.20 1.18 -5.80
C VAL A 17 10.67 -0.08 -5.12
N HIS A 18 10.35 0.01 -3.83
CA HIS A 18 9.72 -1.06 -3.08
C HIS A 18 8.20 -0.94 -3.20
N LEU A 19 7.51 -2.05 -3.46
CA LEU A 19 6.06 -2.09 -3.56
C LEU A 19 5.45 -2.84 -2.37
N ALA A 20 4.54 -2.18 -1.66
CA ALA A 20 3.77 -2.75 -0.56
C ALA A 20 2.28 -2.68 -0.91
N GLY A 21 1.65 -3.83 -1.06
CA GLY A 21 0.24 -3.90 -1.42
C GLY A 21 -0.33 -5.31 -1.38
N ASP A 22 -1.49 -5.45 -2.01
CA ASP A 22 -2.28 -6.68 -2.00
C ASP A 22 -2.18 -7.48 -3.31
N SER A 23 -3.15 -8.38 -3.54
CA SER A 23 -3.22 -9.23 -4.75
C SER A 23 -3.25 -8.44 -6.05
N THR A 24 -3.75 -7.20 -6.05
CA THR A 24 -3.80 -6.40 -7.28
C THR A 24 -2.42 -5.89 -7.70
N MET A 25 -1.43 -5.95 -6.80
CA MET A 25 -0.04 -5.55 -7.02
C MET A 25 0.94 -6.73 -7.01
N ALA A 26 0.60 -7.82 -6.29
CA ALA A 26 1.48 -8.97 -6.02
C ALA A 26 1.84 -9.82 -7.26
N PRO A 27 3.01 -10.50 -7.26
CA PRO A 27 3.46 -11.35 -8.38
C PRO A 27 2.48 -12.47 -8.74
N GLU A 28 1.87 -13.12 -7.75
CA GLU A 28 0.91 -14.22 -7.95
C GLU A 28 -0.55 -13.74 -8.06
N GLY A 29 -0.77 -12.42 -8.12
CA GLY A 29 -2.11 -11.85 -8.18
C GLY A 29 -3.00 -12.28 -7.01
N GLY A 30 -4.24 -12.62 -7.32
CA GLY A 30 -5.19 -13.34 -6.46
C GLY A 30 -5.14 -14.86 -6.61
N GLY A 31 -4.11 -15.41 -7.25
CA GLY A 31 -4.02 -16.82 -7.65
C GLY A 31 -4.76 -17.12 -8.95
N SER A 32 -4.90 -18.42 -9.27
CA SER A 32 -5.65 -18.92 -10.45
C SER A 32 -5.23 -18.31 -11.80
N GLY A 33 -3.96 -17.96 -11.95
CA GLY A 33 -3.41 -17.38 -13.19
C GLY A 33 -3.59 -15.87 -13.34
N THR A 34 -4.05 -15.17 -12.30
CA THR A 34 -4.01 -13.70 -12.24
C THR A 34 -2.61 -13.20 -11.87
N ILE A 35 -2.35 -11.92 -12.14
CA ILE A 35 -1.07 -11.26 -11.88
C ILE A 35 -1.35 -9.82 -11.42
N GLY A 36 -0.56 -9.32 -10.48
CA GLY A 36 -0.66 -7.94 -10.02
C GLY A 36 0.08 -6.96 -10.93
N TRP A 37 -0.31 -5.70 -10.89
CA TRP A 37 0.24 -4.64 -11.73
C TRP A 37 1.73 -4.38 -11.45
N GLY A 38 2.21 -4.65 -10.23
CA GLY A 38 3.59 -4.41 -9.81
C GLY A 38 4.62 -5.14 -10.67
N GLU A 39 4.27 -6.31 -11.20
CA GLU A 39 5.14 -7.10 -12.10
C GLU A 39 5.43 -6.42 -13.43
N TYR A 40 4.58 -5.48 -13.82
CA TYR A 40 4.73 -4.73 -15.07
C TYR A 40 5.44 -3.39 -14.87
N LEU A 41 5.55 -2.89 -13.63
CA LEU A 41 6.14 -1.58 -13.35
C LEU A 41 7.62 -1.52 -13.76
N GLN A 42 8.36 -2.63 -13.61
CA GLN A 42 9.76 -2.75 -14.01
C GLN A 42 10.02 -2.42 -15.49
N TYR A 43 9.02 -2.53 -16.37
CA TYR A 43 9.15 -2.20 -17.79
C TYR A 43 9.02 -0.70 -18.07
N SER A 44 8.52 0.06 -17.10
CA SER A 44 8.30 1.51 -17.20
C SER A 44 9.41 2.32 -16.53
N LEU A 45 10.30 1.67 -15.77
CA LEU A 45 11.33 2.31 -14.97
C LEU A 45 12.72 1.83 -15.37
N SER A 46 13.71 2.72 -15.26
CA SER A 46 15.13 2.39 -15.43
C SER A 46 15.80 1.88 -14.15
N THR A 47 15.03 1.74 -13.07
CA THR A 47 15.52 1.31 -11.76
C THR A 47 14.87 0.02 -11.31
N THR A 48 15.50 -0.64 -10.34
CA THR A 48 15.01 -1.91 -9.77
C THR A 48 13.68 -1.70 -9.05
N VAL A 49 12.73 -2.59 -9.33
CA VAL A 49 11.48 -2.72 -8.61
C VAL A 49 11.55 -3.95 -7.73
N ASP A 50 11.34 -3.76 -6.43
CA ASP A 50 11.26 -4.81 -5.42
C ASP A 50 9.80 -4.99 -5.00
N ASN A 51 9.10 -5.92 -5.66
CA ASN A 51 7.68 -6.15 -5.44
C ASN A 51 7.46 -7.05 -4.22
N ARG A 52 7.09 -6.44 -3.08
CA ARG A 52 6.77 -7.14 -1.83
C ARG A 52 5.28 -7.21 -1.54
N ALA A 53 4.43 -6.89 -2.50
CA ALA A 53 3.00 -7.06 -2.35
C ALA A 53 2.61 -8.53 -2.20
N ILE A 54 1.60 -8.78 -1.36
CA ILE A 54 1.17 -10.14 -1.03
C ILE A 54 -0.34 -10.23 -1.12
N GLY A 55 -0.82 -11.22 -1.88
CA GLY A 55 -2.24 -11.52 -2.00
C GLY A 55 -2.98 -11.62 -0.67
N GLY A 56 -4.14 -10.97 -0.61
CA GLY A 56 -5.05 -10.99 0.53
C GLY A 56 -4.62 -10.19 1.75
N ARG A 57 -3.60 -9.32 1.66
CA ARG A 57 -3.22 -8.43 2.77
C ARG A 57 -4.02 -7.12 2.74
N SER A 58 -4.37 -6.66 3.93
CA SER A 58 -4.77 -5.29 4.28
C SER A 58 -3.61 -4.56 4.98
N ALA A 59 -3.73 -3.25 5.19
CA ALA A 59 -2.82 -2.44 6.00
C ALA A 59 -2.56 -3.06 7.38
N ARG A 60 -3.62 -3.47 8.10
CA ARG A 60 -3.51 -4.19 9.37
C ARG A 60 -2.70 -5.47 9.26
N SER A 61 -3.11 -6.38 8.37
CA SER A 61 -2.48 -7.71 8.31
C SER A 61 -1.03 -7.65 7.80
N TYR A 62 -0.72 -6.74 6.87
CA TYR A 62 0.64 -6.50 6.38
C TYR A 62 1.54 -5.96 7.50
N THR A 63 1.02 -5.04 8.32
CA THR A 63 1.69 -4.55 9.52
C THR A 63 1.93 -5.65 10.55
N ARG A 64 0.89 -6.42 10.90
CA ARG A 64 0.96 -7.51 11.88
C ARG A 64 1.96 -8.59 11.49
N GLU A 65 2.11 -8.84 10.18
CA GLU A 65 3.09 -9.80 9.64
C GLU A 65 4.52 -9.25 9.56
N GLY A 66 4.78 -8.02 10.02
CA GLY A 66 6.11 -7.40 10.01
C GLY A 66 6.58 -6.94 8.63
N ARG A 67 5.70 -6.88 7.62
CA ARG A 67 6.10 -6.68 6.22
C ARG A 67 6.56 -5.26 5.92
N PHE A 68 6.01 -4.27 6.62
CA PHE A 68 6.56 -2.90 6.57
C PHE A 68 7.93 -2.81 7.25
N ASP A 69 8.18 -3.60 8.31
CA ASP A 69 9.49 -3.65 8.95
C ASP A 69 10.54 -4.30 8.04
N ASP A 70 10.16 -5.36 7.31
CA ASP A 70 11.02 -6.01 6.31
C ASP A 70 11.46 -5.02 5.22
N ILE A 71 10.54 -4.16 4.72
CA ILE A 71 10.90 -3.10 3.77
C ILE A 71 11.88 -2.14 4.42
N ALA A 72 11.54 -1.63 5.62
CA ALA A 72 12.35 -0.64 6.31
C ALA A 72 13.79 -1.12 6.60
N SER A 73 14.00 -2.43 6.85
CA SER A 73 15.34 -2.96 7.10
C SER A 73 16.27 -2.92 5.88
N ASP A 74 15.71 -2.86 4.66
CA ASP A 74 16.48 -2.85 3.41
C ASP A 74 16.54 -1.48 2.74
N LEU A 75 15.78 -0.50 3.25
CA LEU A 75 15.73 0.85 2.71
C LEU A 75 17.07 1.58 2.85
N VAL A 76 17.37 2.35 1.80
CA VAL A 76 18.40 3.38 1.84
C VAL A 76 17.78 4.73 1.48
N ALA A 77 18.28 5.81 2.08
CA ALA A 77 17.82 7.16 1.78
C ALA A 77 17.83 7.43 0.26
N GLY A 78 16.75 8.00 -0.25
CA GLY A 78 16.51 8.20 -1.69
C GLY A 78 15.74 7.09 -2.40
N ASP A 79 15.52 5.93 -1.75
CA ASP A 79 14.60 4.91 -2.26
C ASP A 79 13.14 5.40 -2.27
N PHE A 80 12.31 4.69 -3.03
CA PHE A 80 10.87 4.92 -3.07
C PHE A 80 10.12 3.76 -2.45
N VAL A 81 9.03 4.05 -1.74
CA VAL A 81 8.07 3.03 -1.30
C VAL A 81 6.68 3.39 -1.81
N VAL A 82 6.12 2.54 -2.66
CA VAL A 82 4.72 2.64 -3.08
C VAL A 82 3.87 1.80 -2.15
N ILE A 83 2.87 2.41 -1.51
CA ILE A 83 1.92 1.75 -0.62
C ILE A 83 0.54 1.81 -1.26
N GLU A 84 -0.09 0.66 -1.51
CA GLU A 84 -1.44 0.57 -2.08
C GLU A 84 -2.25 -0.55 -1.40
N PHE A 85 -3.24 -0.17 -0.61
CA PHE A 85 -4.17 -1.08 0.07
C PHE A 85 -5.61 -0.55 -0.04
N GLY A 86 -6.58 -1.33 0.44
CA GLY A 86 -7.99 -0.94 0.47
C GLY A 86 -8.96 -2.06 0.05
N HIS A 87 -8.51 -3.05 -0.73
CA HIS A 87 -9.41 -4.15 -1.17
C HIS A 87 -9.75 -5.12 -0.03
N ASN A 88 -8.85 -5.30 0.94
CA ASN A 88 -8.97 -6.28 2.02
C ASN A 88 -9.24 -5.65 3.40
N ASP A 89 -9.22 -4.33 3.46
CA ASP A 89 -9.22 -3.50 4.67
C ASP A 89 -10.63 -3.28 5.22
N GLY A 90 -11.65 -3.50 4.37
CA GLY A 90 -13.05 -3.49 4.75
C GLY A 90 -13.53 -4.79 5.38
N GLY A 91 -14.78 -4.77 5.83
CA GLY A 91 -15.44 -5.91 6.46
C GLY A 91 -16.12 -5.49 7.75
N SER A 92 -16.31 -6.46 8.64
CA SER A 92 -16.79 -6.22 10.00
C SER A 92 -15.89 -6.93 10.97
N LEU A 93 -15.61 -6.29 12.10
CA LEU A 93 -14.93 -6.92 13.24
C LEU A 93 -15.89 -7.76 14.09
N THR A 94 -17.21 -7.62 13.87
CA THR A 94 -18.25 -8.35 14.61
C THR A 94 -19.30 -8.96 13.67
N PRO A 95 -19.82 -10.18 13.95
CA PRO A 95 -19.46 -11.06 15.06
C PRO A 95 -18.13 -11.81 14.85
N THR A 96 -17.48 -11.67 13.70
CA THR A 96 -16.27 -12.42 13.36
C THR A 96 -15.23 -11.52 12.72
N ASP A 97 -14.01 -11.55 13.27
CA ASP A 97 -12.84 -10.88 12.73
C ASP A 97 -12.16 -11.78 11.69
N ASN A 98 -12.06 -11.30 10.45
CA ASN A 98 -11.36 -12.01 9.37
C ASN A 98 -9.83 -11.83 9.43
N GLY A 99 -9.32 -11.10 10.42
CA GLY A 99 -7.91 -10.80 10.62
C GLY A 99 -7.35 -9.74 9.68
N ARG A 100 -8.19 -9.07 8.88
CA ARG A 100 -7.78 -8.06 7.89
C ARG A 100 -8.49 -6.73 8.06
N THR A 101 -9.76 -6.75 8.43
CA THR A 101 -10.56 -5.55 8.65
C THR A 101 -9.85 -4.59 9.60
N ASP A 102 -9.70 -3.33 9.19
CA ASP A 102 -9.15 -2.27 10.04
C ASP A 102 -10.23 -1.72 10.99
N CYS A 103 -9.81 -0.96 12.01
CA CYS A 103 -10.76 -0.22 12.84
C CYS A 103 -11.42 0.89 12.01
N PRO A 104 -12.76 1.05 12.07
CA PRO A 104 -13.41 2.18 11.40
C PRO A 104 -12.99 3.51 12.02
N GLY A 105 -12.67 4.49 11.16
CA GLY A 105 -12.19 5.80 11.56
C GLY A 105 -11.05 6.26 10.66
N ASP A 106 -10.68 7.52 10.77
CA ASP A 106 -9.55 8.15 10.08
C ASP A 106 -8.54 8.78 11.05
N GLY A 107 -8.70 8.57 12.36
CA GLY A 107 -7.77 9.07 13.38
C GLY A 107 -7.21 7.95 14.25
N ASP A 108 -7.06 8.25 15.54
CA ASP A 108 -6.46 7.37 16.55
C ASP A 108 -7.44 6.35 17.15
N GLU A 109 -8.56 6.04 16.46
CA GLU A 109 -9.47 5.01 16.94
C GLU A 109 -8.78 3.65 17.06
N VAL A 110 -9.10 2.96 18.15
CA VAL A 110 -8.56 1.64 18.44
C VAL A 110 -9.70 0.67 18.71
N CYS A 111 -9.73 -0.39 17.92
CA CYS A 111 -10.68 -1.48 18.04
C CYS A 111 -10.04 -2.68 18.75
N ASN A 112 -10.87 -3.48 19.41
CA ASN A 112 -10.46 -4.73 20.04
C ASN A 112 -11.44 -5.84 19.66
N THR A 113 -10.92 -7.02 19.38
CA THR A 113 -11.70 -8.25 19.18
C THR A 113 -11.24 -9.32 20.16
N ASP A 114 -11.95 -10.44 20.21
CA ASP A 114 -11.53 -11.60 21.01
C ASP A 114 -10.22 -12.24 20.49
N VAL A 115 -9.82 -11.92 19.25
CA VAL A 115 -8.66 -12.48 18.56
C VAL A 115 -7.45 -11.55 18.63
N GLU A 116 -7.67 -10.23 18.55
CA GLU A 116 -6.61 -9.23 18.53
C GLU A 116 -7.06 -7.94 19.22
N SER A 117 -6.21 -7.43 20.11
CA SER A 117 -6.36 -6.10 20.70
C SER A 117 -5.54 -5.06 19.93
N SER A 118 -5.90 -3.80 20.05
CA SER A 118 -5.17 -2.68 19.47
C SER A 118 -5.15 -2.64 17.94
N ILE A 119 -6.29 -2.95 17.32
CA ILE A 119 -6.49 -2.81 15.88
C ILE A 119 -6.65 -1.32 15.57
N LEU A 120 -5.77 -0.78 14.72
CA LEU A 120 -5.77 0.64 14.36
C LEU A 120 -6.68 0.92 13.16
N THR A 121 -6.88 2.20 12.88
CA THR A 121 -7.50 2.65 11.62
C THR A 121 -6.57 2.41 10.43
N TYR A 122 -7.14 2.36 9.23
CA TYR A 122 -6.38 2.32 7.98
C TYR A 122 -5.35 3.47 7.91
N VAL A 123 -5.79 4.69 8.23
CA VAL A 123 -4.96 5.90 8.22
C VAL A 123 -3.79 5.73 9.19
N ALA A 124 -4.06 5.35 10.44
CA ALA A 124 -3.01 5.16 11.43
C ALA A 124 -2.00 4.06 11.05
N TYR A 125 -2.43 2.95 10.43
CA TYR A 125 -1.49 1.94 9.93
C TYR A 125 -0.55 2.50 8.86
N LEU A 126 -1.10 3.22 7.89
CA LEU A 126 -0.30 3.73 6.78
C LEU A 126 0.55 4.94 7.17
N GLU A 127 0.09 5.81 8.07
CA GLU A 127 0.92 6.88 8.64
C GLU A 127 2.11 6.33 9.42
N ASN A 128 1.91 5.27 10.21
CA ASN A 128 3.00 4.61 10.93
C ASN A 128 4.03 4.00 9.95
N ALA A 129 3.57 3.39 8.87
CA ALA A 129 4.46 2.87 7.82
C ALA A 129 5.19 4.01 7.07
N ALA A 130 4.46 5.03 6.64
CA ALA A 130 5.02 6.19 5.94
C ALA A 130 6.08 6.88 6.80
N ARG A 131 5.79 7.16 8.07
CA ARG A 131 6.75 7.75 9.02
C ARG A 131 8.03 6.94 9.12
N LYS A 132 7.91 5.62 9.27
CA LYS A 132 9.06 4.69 9.33
C LYS A 132 9.94 4.82 8.10
N PHE A 133 9.36 4.94 6.91
CA PHE A 133 10.11 5.07 5.65
C PHE A 133 10.70 6.46 5.46
N THR A 134 9.95 7.52 5.75
CA THR A 134 10.43 8.90 5.62
C THR A 134 11.55 9.22 6.61
N ASP A 135 11.51 8.66 7.83
CA ASP A 135 12.56 8.81 8.84
C ASP A 135 13.89 8.16 8.39
N LEU A 136 13.82 7.18 7.49
CA LEU A 136 14.98 6.55 6.84
C LEU A 136 15.43 7.30 5.56
N GLY A 137 14.75 8.40 5.22
CA GLY A 137 15.05 9.23 4.05
C GLY A 137 14.49 8.69 2.73
N ALA A 138 13.54 7.75 2.76
CA ALA A 138 12.84 7.31 1.56
C ALA A 138 11.71 8.28 1.17
N TYR A 139 11.36 8.30 -0.11
CA TYR A 139 10.18 8.96 -0.63
C TYR A 139 9.00 7.99 -0.63
N VAL A 140 7.86 8.40 -0.08
CA VAL A 140 6.67 7.56 0.00
C VAL A 140 5.65 7.97 -1.05
N ILE A 141 5.05 7.00 -1.72
CA ILE A 141 3.95 7.21 -2.66
C ILE A 141 2.77 6.43 -2.10
N VAL A 142 1.76 7.13 -1.59
CA VAL A 142 0.51 6.48 -1.16
C VAL A 142 -0.42 6.49 -2.36
N SER A 143 -0.80 5.29 -2.81
CA SER A 143 -1.61 5.09 -4.00
C SER A 143 -3.02 4.65 -3.59
N SER A 144 -4.05 5.20 -4.26
CA SER A 144 -5.42 4.73 -4.05
C SER A 144 -5.61 3.31 -4.59
N PRO A 145 -6.51 2.50 -3.99
CA PRO A 145 -6.76 1.15 -4.49
C PRO A 145 -7.29 1.18 -5.92
N THR A 146 -6.82 0.23 -6.73
CA THR A 146 -7.35 -0.02 -8.08
C THR A 146 -8.86 -0.27 -8.06
N PRO A 147 -9.61 0.05 -9.14
CA PRO A 147 -11.02 -0.28 -9.22
C PRO A 147 -11.22 -1.80 -9.35
N ASN A 148 -12.28 -2.33 -8.74
CA ASN A 148 -12.91 -3.56 -9.26
C ASN A 148 -13.48 -3.29 -10.66
N ASN A 149 -13.88 -4.34 -11.39
CA ASN A 149 -14.37 -4.19 -12.76
C ASN A 149 -15.53 -3.16 -12.86
N PRO A 150 -15.32 -1.96 -13.43
CA PRO A 150 -16.35 -0.92 -13.48
C PRO A 150 -17.40 -1.20 -14.56
N TRP A 151 -17.19 -2.22 -15.41
CA TRP A 151 -18.11 -2.67 -16.44
C TRP A 151 -18.91 -3.92 -16.02
N GLU A 152 -18.81 -4.37 -14.77
CA GLU A 152 -19.43 -5.63 -14.30
C GLU A 152 -20.93 -5.72 -14.60
N THR A 153 -21.63 -4.59 -14.56
CA THR A 153 -23.09 -4.52 -14.81
C THR A 153 -23.46 -4.34 -16.29
N GLY A 154 -22.48 -4.24 -17.18
CA GLY A 154 -22.66 -3.90 -18.60
C GLY A 154 -22.73 -2.41 -18.90
N ALA A 155 -22.76 -1.55 -17.88
CA ALA A 155 -22.60 -0.10 -18.00
C ALA A 155 -21.41 0.35 -17.14
N PHE A 156 -20.64 1.32 -17.64
CA PHE A 156 -19.50 1.85 -16.90
C PHE A 156 -19.98 2.55 -15.63
N THR A 157 -19.44 2.18 -14.49
CA THR A 157 -19.65 2.88 -13.23
C THR A 157 -18.40 2.74 -12.36
N TYR A 158 -17.84 3.89 -11.98
CA TYR A 158 -16.75 3.96 -11.01
C TYR A 158 -17.06 5.03 -9.97
N SER A 159 -16.81 4.69 -8.71
CA SER A 159 -16.76 5.65 -7.60
C SER A 159 -15.59 5.23 -6.73
N PRO A 160 -14.71 6.16 -6.32
CA PRO A 160 -13.68 5.86 -5.34
C PRO A 160 -14.32 5.38 -4.04
N ASN A 161 -13.67 4.44 -3.37
CA ASN A 161 -14.09 3.99 -2.05
C ASN A 161 -13.47 4.88 -0.96
N ARG A 162 -13.86 4.68 0.30
CA ARG A 162 -13.35 5.51 1.42
C ARG A 162 -11.82 5.46 1.57
N PHE A 163 -11.18 4.33 1.20
CA PHE A 163 -9.74 4.17 1.31
C PHE A 163 -8.96 5.02 0.32
N THR A 164 -9.59 5.46 -0.78
CA THR A 164 -9.02 6.47 -1.68
C THR A 164 -8.78 7.79 -0.93
N GLY A 165 -9.81 8.32 -0.26
CA GLY A 165 -9.69 9.56 0.52
C GLY A 165 -8.74 9.39 1.72
N TYR A 166 -8.76 8.25 2.38
CA TYR A 166 -7.82 7.96 3.47
C TYR A 166 -6.37 7.89 3.00
N SER A 167 -6.11 7.35 1.80
CA SER A 167 -4.77 7.30 1.22
C SER A 167 -4.24 8.70 0.90
N GLU A 168 -5.11 9.59 0.43
CA GLU A 168 -4.77 11.01 0.21
C GLU A 168 -4.45 11.73 1.53
N MET A 169 -5.24 11.47 2.60
CA MET A 169 -4.97 12.01 3.94
C MET A 169 -3.57 11.60 4.42
N VAL A 170 -3.23 10.31 4.37
CA VAL A 170 -1.92 9.80 4.80
C VAL A 170 -0.77 10.48 4.06
N ALA A 171 -0.86 10.62 2.74
CA ALA A 171 0.20 11.26 1.96
C ALA A 171 0.41 12.73 2.35
N ASN A 172 -0.67 13.46 2.64
CA ASN A 172 -0.60 14.88 2.97
C ASN A 172 0.04 15.18 4.34
N GLU A 173 0.20 14.17 5.20
CA GLU A 173 0.85 14.31 6.51
C GLU A 173 2.39 14.38 6.44
N PHE A 174 3.01 14.05 5.30
CA PHE A 174 4.46 13.97 5.17
C PHE A 174 5.00 14.78 3.99
N GLU A 175 6.05 15.58 4.22
CA GLU A 175 6.71 16.36 3.17
C GLU A 175 7.36 15.47 2.09
N ASN A 176 7.88 14.30 2.49
CA ASN A 176 8.49 13.32 1.59
C ASN A 176 7.48 12.26 1.10
N ALA A 177 6.18 12.57 1.12
CA ALA A 177 5.16 11.71 0.55
C ALA A 177 4.32 12.44 -0.52
N ILE A 178 3.82 11.67 -1.49
CA ILE A 178 2.83 12.14 -2.47
C ILE A 178 1.67 11.15 -2.59
N PHE A 179 0.52 11.67 -2.99
CA PHE A 179 -0.65 10.87 -3.33
C PHE A 179 -0.74 10.64 -4.85
N ILE A 180 -1.08 9.42 -5.25
CA ILE A 180 -1.48 9.09 -6.63
C ILE A 180 -2.87 8.45 -6.61
N ASP A 181 -3.82 9.07 -7.31
CA ASP A 181 -5.16 8.47 -7.48
C ASP A 181 -5.15 7.40 -8.59
N HIS A 182 -4.48 6.28 -8.34
CA HIS A 182 -4.35 5.17 -9.27
C HIS A 182 -5.72 4.59 -9.64
N GLY A 183 -6.64 4.51 -8.68
CA GLY A 183 -8.01 4.09 -8.89
C GLY A 183 -8.72 4.89 -10.00
N GLN A 184 -8.68 6.22 -9.92
CA GLN A 184 -9.29 7.10 -10.93
C GLN A 184 -8.56 7.03 -12.28
N LEU A 185 -7.22 6.95 -12.28
CA LEU A 185 -6.44 6.83 -13.51
C LEU A 185 -6.77 5.55 -14.28
N VAL A 186 -6.91 4.42 -13.57
CA VAL A 186 -7.30 3.14 -14.17
C VAL A 186 -8.75 3.19 -14.65
N ALA A 187 -9.67 3.75 -13.85
CA ALA A 187 -11.07 3.86 -14.24
C ALA A 187 -11.26 4.67 -15.53
N ASN A 188 -10.53 5.78 -15.69
CA ASN A 188 -10.55 6.58 -16.92
C ASN A 188 -10.11 5.76 -18.15
N GLU A 189 -9.08 4.93 -18.00
CA GLU A 189 -8.59 4.09 -19.08
C GLU A 189 -9.57 2.95 -19.41
N PHE A 190 -10.20 2.34 -18.41
CA PHE A 190 -11.27 1.36 -18.61
C PHE A 190 -12.49 1.96 -19.32
N GLU A 191 -12.87 3.20 -19.01
CA GLU A 191 -13.94 3.89 -19.74
C GLU A 191 -13.54 4.10 -21.21
N ARG A 192 -12.30 4.55 -21.45
CA ARG A 192 -11.76 4.82 -22.79
C ARG A 192 -11.68 3.57 -23.66
N LEU A 193 -11.29 2.43 -23.08
CA LEU A 193 -11.17 1.16 -23.80
C LEU A 193 -12.53 0.49 -24.05
N GLY A 194 -13.55 0.80 -23.24
CA GLY A 194 -14.87 0.20 -23.32
C GLY A 194 -14.93 -1.18 -22.64
N ALA A 195 -16.12 -1.80 -22.66
CA ALA A 195 -16.30 -3.16 -22.14
C ALA A 195 -15.54 -4.18 -23.01
N THR A 196 -14.72 -5.01 -22.37
CA THR A 196 -14.01 -6.15 -22.97
C THR A 196 -14.66 -7.47 -22.60
#